data_AF-A0A4Q3AF71-F1
#
_entry.id   AF-A0A4Q3AF71-F1
#
_cell.length_a   1.000
_cell.length_b   1.000
_cell.length_c   1.000
_cell.angle_alpha   90.00
_cell.angle_beta   90.00
_cell.angle_gamma   90.00
#
_symmetry.space_group_name_H-M   'P 1'
#
loop_
_entity.id
_entity.type
_entity.pdbx_description
1 polymer ?
#
loop_
_entity_poly.entity_id
_entity_poly.type
_entity_poly.pdbx_seq_one_letter_code
_entity_poly.pdbx_strand_id
1 'polypeptide(L)'
;LAGGRDWYSFKKGTTQSLTGAAKAGALKDFFDREKGRMPAMDISDVAYDAFLANGRESINLPGKPGETLRLRFINAAASTYFYLQSATGPLKIVAADGPAVQPIRVKRLLTGMAETYDVLVTVPASGKWEIRATSQDGSGHSSVWIGEGEEHPAADVPKPDNYRMDHHLMAGMDDMDAKPMSEAEALANEPERPLSPYARLRSPHSTELPAKLPRRTITMRATGDMERYVWSFNGKTFAEDGIIPIKRGEVLRLELINDTMMHHPLHLHGHFFRVLIGQGKYSPLKHTIDLPPMARRTVEFEANESGDWLFHCHLLYHMHAGMTRIFSYQDPKWQPPGKLKAGTNIVCNDICCLPGNPDAKTGTVDPRQLGHVPHGGGHDHDPLYFFLDGSVQSHLSDGRLTLRNSRNDFYADWFLGYGDDENEYEVDVAWSRYFNPNFSTVLGGRFTDKEDEENRAFAGVNYRLPYLIDSFAQLDSEGDVRLGLGKAIQVTDRLSVFSEIYYDSGSEWEWSAGADWLLNKQFSLTTQYHSDHGIGGGIRFRF
;
A
#
# COMPACT_ATOMS: atom_id res chain seq x y z
N LEU A 1 -3.97 -9.31 14.48
CA LEU A 1 -5.10 -8.88 13.59
C LEU A 1 -5.65 -7.51 14.00
N ALA A 2 -4.79 -6.55 14.38
CA ALA A 2 -5.25 -5.27 14.92
C ALA A 2 -5.61 -4.26 13.81
N GLY A 3 -6.71 -3.53 13.97
CA GLY A 3 -7.08 -2.39 13.12
C GLY A 3 -8.18 -2.61 12.07
N GLY A 4 -8.91 -3.74 12.09
CA GLY A 4 -10.10 -3.94 11.25
C GLY A 4 -9.85 -4.10 9.75
N ARG A 5 -8.61 -4.37 9.32
CA ARG A 5 -8.25 -4.58 7.90
C ARG A 5 -8.88 -5.84 7.30
N ASP A 6 -9.09 -6.86 8.13
CA ASP A 6 -9.72 -8.12 7.73
C ASP A 6 -11.13 -7.88 7.16
N TRP A 7 -11.81 -6.83 7.64
CA TRP A 7 -13.10 -6.41 7.09
C TRP A 7 -13.01 -5.97 5.63
N TYR A 8 -11.96 -5.25 5.23
CA TYR A 8 -11.81 -4.86 3.83
C TYR A 8 -11.58 -6.08 2.95
N SER A 9 -10.71 -7.00 3.38
CA SER A 9 -10.51 -8.28 2.69
C SER A 9 -11.81 -9.06 2.55
N PHE A 10 -12.62 -9.12 3.61
CA PHE A 10 -13.92 -9.76 3.63
C PHE A 10 -14.91 -9.07 2.68
N LYS A 11 -15.03 -7.74 2.75
CA LYS A 11 -15.96 -6.94 1.93
C LYS A 11 -15.67 -7.07 0.42
N LYS A 12 -14.39 -7.18 0.03
CA LYS A 12 -13.99 -7.42 -1.36
C LYS A 12 -14.17 -8.89 -1.81
N GLY A 13 -14.36 -9.82 -0.87
CA GLY A 13 -14.35 -11.26 -1.15
C GLY A 13 -12.94 -11.78 -1.48
N THR A 14 -11.92 -11.19 -0.87
CA THR A 14 -10.49 -11.48 -1.08
C THR A 14 -9.81 -12.10 0.15
N THR A 15 -10.56 -12.37 1.23
CA THR A 15 -10.02 -12.99 2.44
C THR A 15 -9.31 -14.30 2.11
N GLN A 16 -8.09 -14.43 2.65
CA GLN A 16 -7.32 -15.64 2.53
C GLN A 16 -7.50 -16.49 3.79
N SER A 17 -8.20 -17.60 3.64
CA SER A 17 -8.54 -18.48 4.75
C SER A 17 -8.06 -19.91 4.50
N LEU A 18 -7.90 -20.68 5.57
CA LEU A 18 -7.49 -22.09 5.49
C LEU A 18 -8.48 -22.91 4.63
N THR A 19 -9.78 -22.69 4.84
CA THR A 19 -10.82 -23.36 4.02
C THR A 19 -10.83 -22.88 2.58
N GLY A 20 -10.56 -21.60 2.32
CA GLY A 20 -10.43 -21.08 0.97
C GLY A 20 -9.22 -21.66 0.24
N ALA A 21 -8.08 -21.78 0.92
CA ALA A 21 -6.89 -22.44 0.41
C ALA A 21 -7.15 -23.94 0.10
N ALA A 22 -7.88 -24.63 0.98
CA ALA A 22 -8.29 -26.02 0.74
C ALA A 22 -9.19 -26.16 -0.50
N LYS A 23 -10.21 -25.31 -0.63
CA LYS A 23 -11.10 -25.29 -1.81
C LYS A 23 -10.36 -24.97 -3.10
N ALA A 24 -9.38 -24.08 -3.03
CA ALA A 24 -8.53 -23.72 -4.16
C ALA A 24 -7.49 -24.80 -4.48
N GLY A 25 -7.26 -25.81 -3.62
CA GLY A 25 -6.16 -26.76 -3.78
C GLY A 25 -4.77 -26.14 -3.56
N ALA A 26 -4.68 -25.11 -2.71
CA ALA A 26 -3.51 -24.26 -2.48
C ALA A 26 -3.07 -24.25 -0.99
N LEU A 27 -3.36 -25.32 -0.24
CA LEU A 27 -2.95 -25.43 1.18
C LEU A 27 -1.43 -25.38 1.35
N LYS A 28 -0.67 -25.96 0.42
CA LYS A 28 0.78 -25.92 0.43
C LYS A 28 1.27 -24.47 0.34
N ASP A 29 0.75 -23.69 -0.61
CA ASP A 29 1.07 -22.27 -0.79
C ASP A 29 0.72 -21.44 0.45
N PHE A 30 -0.43 -21.71 1.06
CA PHE A 30 -0.85 -21.06 2.31
C PHE A 30 0.19 -21.26 3.43
N PHE A 31 0.62 -22.51 3.68
CA PHE A 31 1.58 -22.81 4.74
C PHE A 31 3.02 -22.43 4.39
N ASP A 32 3.43 -22.49 3.11
CA ASP A 32 4.75 -22.02 2.67
C ASP A 32 4.88 -20.52 2.88
N ARG A 33 3.82 -19.76 2.58
CA ARG A 33 3.76 -18.32 2.85
C ARG A 33 3.87 -18.03 4.35
N GLU A 34 3.07 -18.71 5.17
CA GLU A 34 3.15 -18.53 6.63
C GLU A 34 4.56 -18.88 7.15
N LYS A 35 5.16 -19.98 6.69
CA LYS A 35 6.53 -20.38 7.01
C LYS A 35 7.54 -19.29 6.65
N GLY A 36 7.34 -18.62 5.51
CA GLY A 36 8.12 -17.46 5.07
C GLY A 36 7.90 -16.17 5.87
N ARG A 37 7.04 -16.19 6.91
CA ARG A 37 6.61 -15.01 7.67
C ARG A 37 5.89 -13.96 6.81
N MET A 38 5.20 -14.40 5.77
CA MET A 38 4.46 -13.52 4.89
C MET A 38 2.97 -13.54 5.28
N PRO A 39 2.39 -12.40 5.70
CA PRO A 39 0.96 -12.32 5.97
C PRO A 39 0.15 -12.54 4.68
N ALA A 40 -1.16 -12.72 4.82
CA ALA A 40 -2.07 -12.79 3.68
C ALA A 40 -1.87 -11.55 2.77
N MET A 41 -1.78 -11.80 1.47
CA MET A 41 -1.59 -10.73 0.49
C MET A 41 -2.92 -10.03 0.22
N ASP A 42 -2.84 -8.74 0.03
CA ASP A 42 -3.96 -7.94 -0.46
C ASP A 42 -3.55 -7.23 -1.75
N ILE A 43 -4.45 -7.21 -2.73
CA ILE A 43 -4.25 -6.55 -4.02
C ILE A 43 -4.64 -5.06 -3.94
N SER A 44 -5.55 -4.71 -3.02
CA SER A 44 -6.07 -3.35 -2.86
C SER A 44 -6.29 -3.08 -1.37
N ASP A 45 -5.67 -2.07 -0.76
CA ASP A 45 -5.75 -1.88 0.71
C ASP A 45 -7.15 -1.58 1.25
N VAL A 46 -8.02 -1.01 0.42
CA VAL A 46 -9.32 -0.48 0.83
C VAL A 46 -10.43 -1.08 -0.02
N ALA A 47 -11.54 -1.42 0.64
CA ALA A 47 -12.79 -1.74 -0.06
C ALA A 47 -13.65 -0.48 -0.21
N TYR A 48 -14.04 -0.19 -1.44
CA TYR A 48 -14.91 0.93 -1.78
C TYR A 48 -16.36 0.47 -1.98
N ASP A 49 -17.31 1.38 -1.77
CA ASP A 49 -18.75 1.13 -2.00
C ASP A 49 -19.17 1.35 -3.46
N ALA A 50 -18.44 2.21 -4.17
CA ALA A 50 -18.74 2.56 -5.56
C ALA A 50 -17.46 2.88 -6.34
N PHE A 51 -17.50 2.63 -7.64
CA PHE A 51 -16.45 2.99 -8.60
C PHE A 51 -17.06 3.91 -9.64
N LEU A 52 -16.39 5.04 -9.91
CA LEU A 52 -17.01 6.15 -10.64
C LEU A 52 -16.22 6.50 -11.91
N ALA A 53 -16.96 6.81 -12.98
CA ALA A 53 -16.48 7.51 -14.16
C ALA A 53 -17.11 8.92 -14.15
N ASN A 54 -16.27 9.97 -14.12
CA ASN A 54 -16.71 11.37 -14.06
C ASN A 54 -17.78 11.64 -12.99
N GLY A 55 -17.61 11.04 -11.80
CA GLY A 55 -18.50 11.23 -10.64
C GLY A 55 -19.77 10.38 -10.62
N ARG A 56 -19.95 9.42 -11.55
CA ARG A 56 -21.10 8.50 -11.58
C ARG A 56 -20.67 7.07 -11.87
N GLU A 57 -21.41 6.08 -11.37
CA GLU A 57 -21.11 4.66 -11.64
C GLU A 57 -21.24 4.30 -13.13
N SER A 58 -22.19 4.94 -13.81
CA SER A 58 -22.44 4.77 -15.23
C SER A 58 -22.72 6.12 -15.91
N ILE A 59 -22.08 6.34 -17.06
CA ILE A 59 -22.31 7.52 -17.91
C ILE A 59 -22.52 7.11 -19.36
N ASN A 60 -23.20 7.95 -20.14
CA ASN A 60 -23.30 7.83 -21.58
C ASN A 60 -22.49 8.97 -22.23
N LEU A 61 -21.68 8.65 -23.22
CA LEU A 61 -20.99 9.66 -24.03
C LEU A 61 -21.67 9.80 -25.39
N PRO A 62 -21.72 11.02 -25.95
CA PRO A 62 -22.19 11.21 -27.32
C PRO A 62 -21.20 10.57 -28.31
N GLY A 63 -21.74 10.03 -29.41
CA GLY A 63 -20.93 9.51 -30.51
C GLY A 63 -21.82 8.98 -31.63
N LYS A 64 -21.53 9.37 -32.87
CA LYS A 64 -22.29 8.90 -34.04
C LYS A 64 -21.80 7.53 -34.49
N PRO A 65 -22.66 6.67 -35.05
CA PRO A 65 -22.24 5.43 -35.69
C PRO A 65 -21.07 5.64 -36.66
N GLY A 66 -19.99 4.87 -36.52
CA GLY A 66 -18.76 4.95 -37.31
C GLY A 66 -17.77 6.04 -36.87
N GLU A 67 -18.12 6.91 -35.92
CA GLU A 67 -17.22 7.91 -35.37
C GLU A 67 -16.12 7.24 -34.54
N THR A 68 -14.88 7.74 -34.65
CA THR A 68 -13.78 7.32 -33.78
C THR A 68 -13.57 8.35 -32.68
N LEU A 69 -13.81 7.94 -31.44
CA LEU A 69 -13.64 8.75 -30.26
C LEU A 69 -12.22 8.61 -29.73
N ARG A 70 -11.58 9.73 -29.38
CA ARG A 70 -10.36 9.75 -28.56
C ARG A 70 -10.76 9.96 -27.12
N LEU A 71 -10.61 8.91 -26.31
CA LEU A 71 -10.91 8.94 -24.89
C LEU A 71 -9.62 9.11 -24.10
N ARG A 72 -9.55 10.16 -23.28
CA ARG A 72 -8.50 10.33 -22.30
C ARG A 72 -8.91 9.66 -21.00
N PHE A 73 -8.32 8.51 -20.73
CA PHE A 73 -8.48 7.83 -19.45
C PHE A 73 -7.48 8.38 -18.44
N ILE A 74 -7.97 8.73 -17.25
CA ILE A 74 -7.17 9.25 -16.13
C ILE A 74 -7.52 8.42 -14.91
N ASN A 75 -6.57 7.65 -14.38
CA ASN A 75 -6.80 6.96 -13.11
C ASN A 75 -6.62 7.95 -11.95
N ALA A 76 -7.74 8.55 -11.51
CA ALA A 76 -7.78 9.48 -10.38
C ALA A 76 -8.10 8.80 -9.03
N ALA A 77 -8.05 7.46 -8.95
CA ALA A 77 -8.33 6.76 -7.69
C ALA A 77 -7.22 6.99 -6.66
N ALA A 78 -7.60 6.92 -5.37
CA ALA A 78 -6.65 7.02 -4.27
C ALA A 78 -5.78 5.76 -4.13
N SER A 79 -6.33 4.57 -4.42
CA SER A 79 -5.61 3.30 -4.22
C SER A 79 -5.92 2.17 -5.21
N THR A 80 -6.78 2.41 -6.20
CA THR A 80 -7.31 1.34 -7.07
C THR A 80 -6.64 1.33 -8.45
N TYR A 81 -6.04 0.20 -8.81
CA TYR A 81 -5.71 -0.12 -10.20
C TYR A 81 -6.96 -0.56 -10.96
N PHE A 82 -7.04 -0.22 -12.25
CA PHE A 82 -8.14 -0.67 -13.11
C PHE A 82 -7.64 -1.44 -14.32
N TYR A 83 -8.46 -2.38 -14.78
CA TYR A 83 -8.44 -2.91 -16.13
C TYR A 83 -9.46 -2.15 -16.98
N LEU A 84 -8.96 -1.35 -17.92
CA LEU A 84 -9.78 -0.69 -18.93
C LEU A 84 -9.95 -1.60 -20.14
N GLN A 85 -11.19 -1.76 -20.61
CA GLN A 85 -11.53 -2.58 -21.78
C GLN A 85 -12.78 -2.04 -22.49
N SER A 86 -12.97 -2.42 -23.75
CA SER A 86 -14.15 -2.02 -24.54
C SER A 86 -14.84 -3.22 -25.17
N ALA A 87 -16.18 -3.21 -25.13
CA ALA A 87 -17.02 -4.14 -25.85
C ALA A 87 -16.97 -3.93 -27.38
N THR A 88 -16.54 -2.76 -27.86
CA THR A 88 -16.42 -2.45 -29.29
C THR A 88 -15.24 -3.13 -29.99
N GLY A 89 -14.31 -3.69 -29.20
CA GLY A 89 -13.07 -4.30 -29.68
C GLY A 89 -11.83 -3.77 -28.95
N PRO A 90 -10.62 -4.14 -29.40
CA PRO A 90 -9.37 -3.73 -28.77
C PRO A 90 -9.20 -2.20 -28.72
N LEU A 91 -8.74 -1.70 -27.58
CA LEU A 91 -8.37 -0.30 -27.38
C LEU A 91 -7.09 0.01 -28.17
N LYS A 92 -7.10 1.09 -28.94
CA LYS A 92 -5.89 1.57 -29.63
C LYS A 92 -5.26 2.72 -28.86
N ILE A 93 -4.16 2.44 -28.15
CA ILE A 93 -3.41 3.44 -27.37
C ILE A 93 -2.64 4.35 -28.32
N VAL A 94 -2.71 5.67 -28.12
CA VAL A 94 -2.00 6.68 -28.93
C VAL A 94 -1.20 7.68 -28.10
N ALA A 95 -1.46 7.78 -26.80
CA ALA A 95 -0.62 8.53 -25.85
C ALA A 95 -0.59 7.82 -24.50
N ALA A 96 0.51 8.00 -23.76
CA ALA A 96 0.67 7.53 -22.38
C ALA A 96 1.30 8.67 -21.57
N ASP A 97 0.69 9.04 -20.44
CA ASP A 97 1.11 10.13 -19.55
C ASP A 97 1.16 11.52 -20.21
N GLY A 98 0.47 11.69 -21.35
CA GLY A 98 0.46 12.91 -22.16
C GLY A 98 1.23 12.79 -23.48
N PRO A 99 2.53 12.38 -23.49
CA PRO A 99 3.29 12.17 -24.72
C PRO A 99 2.66 11.15 -25.67
N ALA A 100 2.74 11.44 -26.97
CA ALA A 100 2.30 10.51 -28.01
C ALA A 100 3.19 9.26 -28.04
N VAL A 101 2.59 8.12 -28.37
CA VAL A 101 3.28 6.85 -28.61
C VAL A 101 2.98 6.34 -30.01
N GLN A 102 3.83 5.45 -30.53
CA GLN A 102 3.48 4.64 -31.68
C GLN A 102 2.21 3.83 -31.35
N PRO A 103 1.16 3.89 -32.18
CA PRO A 103 -0.10 3.28 -31.80
C PRO A 103 0.01 1.76 -31.65
N ILE A 104 -0.56 1.24 -30.55
CA ILE A 104 -0.66 -0.20 -30.30
C ILE A 104 -2.08 -0.57 -29.87
N ARG A 105 -2.49 -1.80 -30.13
CA ARG A 105 -3.79 -2.33 -29.67
C ARG A 105 -3.66 -3.28 -28.48
N VAL A 106 -4.53 -3.13 -27.49
CA VAL A 106 -4.68 -4.00 -26.31
C VAL A 106 -6.14 -4.42 -26.16
N LYS A 107 -6.43 -5.62 -25.65
CA LYS A 107 -7.81 -5.97 -25.25
C LYS A 107 -8.12 -5.38 -23.87
N ARG A 108 -7.15 -5.43 -22.96
CA ARG A 108 -7.22 -4.89 -21.60
C ARG A 108 -5.98 -4.06 -21.29
N LEU A 109 -6.19 -2.94 -20.63
CA LEU A 109 -5.14 -2.04 -20.17
C LEU A 109 -5.16 -1.97 -18.64
N LEU A 110 -4.13 -2.50 -17.99
CA LEU A 110 -3.89 -2.24 -16.58
C LEU A 110 -3.35 -0.80 -16.43
N THR A 111 -3.96 -0.03 -15.54
CA THR A 111 -3.61 1.37 -15.31
C THR A 111 -3.56 1.66 -13.81
N GLY A 112 -2.39 2.10 -13.35
CA GLY A 112 -2.15 2.53 -11.98
C GLY A 112 -2.58 3.96 -11.73
N MET A 113 -2.65 4.34 -10.46
CA MET A 113 -3.02 5.70 -10.04
C MET A 113 -2.10 6.73 -10.68
N ALA A 114 -2.68 7.85 -11.12
CA ALA A 114 -2.04 8.92 -11.91
C ALA A 114 -1.54 8.56 -13.31
N GLU A 115 -1.59 7.31 -13.75
CA GLU A 115 -1.34 7.03 -15.16
C GLU A 115 -2.48 7.58 -16.03
N THR A 116 -2.11 8.09 -17.21
CA THR A 116 -3.09 8.56 -18.19
C THR A 116 -2.83 7.90 -19.53
N TYR A 117 -3.91 7.60 -20.26
CA TYR A 117 -3.81 7.00 -21.58
C TYR A 117 -4.86 7.62 -22.50
N ASP A 118 -4.43 8.04 -23.67
CA ASP A 118 -5.37 8.39 -24.74
C ASP A 118 -5.57 7.14 -25.60
N VAL A 119 -6.81 6.67 -25.67
CA VAL A 119 -7.22 5.50 -26.45
C VAL A 119 -8.24 5.88 -27.53
N LEU A 120 -8.15 5.23 -28.68
CA LEU A 120 -9.13 5.36 -29.75
C LEU A 120 -10.08 4.17 -29.73
N VAL A 121 -11.37 4.46 -29.79
CA VAL A 121 -12.46 3.49 -29.92
C VAL A 121 -13.41 3.94 -31.02
N THR A 122 -13.93 3.01 -31.81
CA THR A 122 -14.87 3.33 -32.90
C THR A 122 -16.27 2.93 -32.49
N VAL A 123 -17.22 3.86 -32.57
CA VAL A 123 -18.64 3.64 -32.26
C VAL A 123 -19.21 2.68 -33.33
N PRO A 124 -19.75 1.51 -32.95
CA PRO A 124 -20.32 0.58 -33.93
C PRO A 124 -21.54 1.16 -34.66
N ALA A 125 -21.91 0.53 -35.77
CA ALA A 125 -23.01 0.99 -36.63
C ALA A 125 -24.38 1.00 -35.91
N SER A 126 -24.55 0.10 -34.92
CA SER A 126 -25.75 -0.07 -34.12
C SER A 126 -25.40 -0.61 -32.73
N GLY A 127 -26.29 -0.40 -31.78
CA GLY A 127 -26.14 -0.87 -30.41
C GLY A 127 -25.40 0.14 -29.54
N LYS A 128 -25.54 -0.06 -28.24
CA LYS A 128 -24.94 0.73 -27.18
C LYS A 128 -23.89 -0.12 -26.47
N TRP A 129 -22.63 0.29 -26.54
CA TRP A 129 -21.48 -0.54 -26.19
C TRP A 129 -20.74 0.00 -24.97
N GLU A 130 -20.35 -0.90 -24.09
CA GLU A 130 -19.68 -0.54 -22.84
C GLU A 130 -18.17 -0.39 -23.02
N ILE A 131 -17.62 0.61 -22.35
CA ILE A 131 -16.22 0.74 -22.01
C ILE A 131 -16.16 0.69 -20.49
N ARG A 132 -15.51 -0.35 -19.96
CA ARG A 132 -15.53 -0.67 -18.54
C ARG A 132 -14.14 -0.50 -17.94
N ALA A 133 -14.09 0.10 -16.75
CA ALA A 133 -12.92 0.12 -15.89
C ALA A 133 -13.20 -0.77 -14.67
N THR A 134 -12.67 -1.99 -14.66
CA THR A 134 -12.86 -2.97 -13.58
C THR A 134 -11.70 -2.90 -12.60
N SER A 135 -11.96 -2.83 -11.30
CA SER A 135 -10.92 -2.79 -10.28
C SER A 135 -10.03 -4.05 -10.36
N GLN A 136 -8.73 -3.90 -10.09
CA GLN A 136 -7.79 -5.01 -10.20
C GLN A 136 -8.17 -6.17 -9.26
N ASP A 137 -8.62 -5.89 -8.05
CA ASP A 137 -9.10 -6.90 -7.10
C ASP A 137 -10.44 -7.57 -7.49
N GLY A 138 -11.13 -7.05 -8.52
CA GLY A 138 -12.42 -7.55 -8.99
C GLY A 138 -13.60 -7.22 -8.06
N SER A 139 -13.43 -6.24 -7.16
CA SER A 139 -14.47 -5.81 -6.22
C SER A 139 -15.56 -4.92 -6.85
N GLY A 140 -15.28 -4.28 -8.00
CA GLY A 140 -16.30 -3.55 -8.75
C GLY A 140 -15.78 -2.91 -10.04
N HIS A 141 -16.61 -2.06 -10.66
CA HIS A 141 -16.26 -1.37 -11.90
C HIS A 141 -17.09 -0.10 -12.10
N SER A 142 -16.63 0.76 -13.00
CA SER A 142 -17.42 1.84 -13.58
C SER A 142 -17.62 1.64 -15.08
N SER A 143 -18.72 2.19 -15.61
CA SER A 143 -19.15 1.97 -16.98
C SER A 143 -19.31 3.27 -17.75
N VAL A 144 -18.79 3.29 -18.97
CA VAL A 144 -18.96 4.37 -19.94
C VAL A 144 -19.58 3.77 -21.18
N TRP A 145 -20.75 4.24 -21.57
CA TRP A 145 -21.49 3.72 -22.71
C TRP A 145 -21.42 4.64 -23.92
N ILE A 146 -21.27 4.07 -25.11
CA ILE A 146 -21.27 4.79 -26.39
C ILE A 146 -22.25 4.14 -27.38
N GLY A 147 -22.90 4.94 -28.22
CA GLY A 147 -23.91 4.47 -29.17
C GLY A 147 -25.31 4.36 -28.56
N GLU A 148 -26.25 3.84 -29.35
CA GLU A 148 -27.69 3.79 -29.03
C GLU A 148 -28.28 2.44 -29.47
N GLY A 149 -29.30 1.96 -28.74
CA GLY A 149 -29.97 0.69 -29.02
C GLY A 149 -29.71 -0.39 -27.96
N GLU A 150 -29.61 -1.64 -28.40
CA GLU A 150 -29.34 -2.81 -27.53
C GLU A 150 -28.01 -2.68 -26.81
N GLU A 151 -27.99 -3.00 -25.51
CA GLU A 151 -26.79 -2.89 -24.68
C GLU A 151 -25.85 -4.09 -24.84
N HIS A 152 -24.59 -3.79 -25.14
CA HIS A 152 -23.51 -4.76 -25.27
C HIS A 152 -22.46 -4.49 -24.16
N PRO A 153 -22.57 -5.19 -23.01
CA PRO A 153 -21.63 -5.04 -21.91
C PRO A 153 -20.24 -5.60 -22.26
N ALA A 154 -19.21 -5.06 -21.63
CA ALA A 154 -17.85 -5.56 -21.74
C ALA A 154 -17.71 -6.89 -20.96
N ALA A 155 -16.89 -7.80 -21.48
CA ALA A 155 -16.70 -9.13 -20.88
C ALA A 155 -16.06 -9.07 -19.50
N ASP A 156 -16.54 -9.84 -18.53
CA ASP A 156 -16.00 -9.78 -17.16
C ASP A 156 -14.50 -10.11 -17.09
N VAL A 157 -13.80 -9.39 -16.21
CA VAL A 157 -12.40 -9.70 -15.87
C VAL A 157 -12.41 -10.79 -14.80
N PRO A 158 -11.74 -11.94 -15.02
CA PRO A 158 -11.66 -12.99 -14.02
C PRO A 158 -11.08 -12.47 -12.71
N LYS A 159 -11.62 -12.94 -11.58
CA LYS A 159 -11.10 -12.58 -10.26
C LYS A 159 -9.65 -13.09 -10.11
N PRO A 160 -8.79 -12.34 -9.40
CA PRO A 160 -7.42 -12.80 -9.16
C PRO A 160 -7.40 -14.07 -8.30
N ASP A 161 -6.42 -14.95 -8.55
CA ASP A 161 -6.05 -15.99 -7.58
C ASP A 161 -5.31 -15.30 -6.43
N ASN A 162 -5.89 -15.39 -5.23
CA ASN A 162 -5.32 -14.80 -4.02
C ASN A 162 -4.40 -15.77 -3.26
N TYR A 163 -4.44 -17.08 -3.59
CA TYR A 163 -3.74 -18.12 -2.85
C TYR A 163 -2.43 -18.54 -3.50
N ARG A 164 -2.38 -18.60 -4.83
CA ARG A 164 -1.16 -18.99 -5.55
C ARG A 164 -0.30 -17.78 -5.88
N MET A 165 0.97 -17.89 -5.50
CA MET A 165 1.98 -16.84 -5.69
C MET A 165 2.53 -16.79 -7.12
N ASP A 166 2.40 -17.88 -7.87
CA ASP A 166 2.99 -18.09 -9.20
C ASP A 166 2.53 -17.04 -10.22
N HIS A 167 1.24 -16.73 -10.27
CA HIS A 167 0.69 -15.72 -11.19
C HIS A 167 1.19 -14.30 -10.90
N HIS A 168 1.48 -13.96 -9.64
CA HIS A 168 1.99 -12.64 -9.26
C HIS A 168 3.52 -12.53 -9.42
N LEU A 169 4.25 -13.62 -9.18
CA LEU A 169 5.71 -13.68 -9.27
C LEU A 169 6.24 -13.78 -10.71
N MET A 170 5.53 -14.48 -11.60
CA MET A 170 5.98 -14.66 -12.99
C MET A 170 5.84 -13.39 -13.83
N ALA A 171 4.86 -12.54 -13.50
CA ALA A 171 4.54 -11.35 -14.27
C ALA A 171 5.72 -10.33 -14.28
N GLY A 172 6.45 -10.22 -13.17
CA GLY A 172 7.60 -9.30 -13.05
C GLY A 172 8.85 -9.71 -13.85
N MET A 173 8.98 -10.99 -14.21
CA MET A 173 10.13 -11.53 -14.95
C MET A 173 9.94 -11.45 -16.46
N ASP A 174 8.71 -11.66 -16.96
CA ASP A 174 8.41 -11.74 -18.38
C ASP A 174 8.57 -10.42 -19.14
N ASP A 175 8.41 -9.27 -18.47
CA ASP A 175 8.44 -7.97 -19.13
C ASP A 175 9.84 -7.53 -19.59
N MET A 176 10.91 -8.01 -18.94
CA MET A 176 12.29 -7.62 -19.31
C MET A 176 12.87 -8.49 -20.44
N ASP A 177 12.38 -9.72 -20.59
CA ASP A 177 12.86 -10.70 -21.57
C ASP A 177 11.83 -10.97 -22.69
N ALA A 178 10.75 -10.17 -22.76
CA ALA A 178 9.72 -10.27 -23.77
C ALA A 178 10.33 -10.17 -25.18
N LYS A 179 10.22 -11.26 -25.94
CA LYS A 179 10.64 -11.30 -27.34
C LYS A 179 9.83 -10.29 -28.16
N PRO A 180 10.42 -9.64 -29.17
CA PRO A 180 9.67 -8.84 -30.12
C PRO A 180 8.58 -9.71 -30.78
N MET A 181 7.32 -9.31 -30.64
CA MET A 181 6.16 -9.95 -31.28
C MET A 181 5.47 -8.95 -32.20
N SER A 182 4.80 -9.44 -33.23
CA SER A 182 3.89 -8.61 -34.02
C SER A 182 2.67 -8.18 -33.18
N GLU A 183 2.01 -7.09 -33.58
CA GLU A 183 0.79 -6.62 -32.89
C GLU A 183 -0.29 -7.72 -32.85
N ALA A 184 -0.46 -8.46 -33.94
CA ALA A 184 -1.44 -9.54 -34.04
C ALA A 184 -1.14 -10.70 -33.07
N GLU A 185 0.12 -11.15 -33.00
CA GLU A 185 0.54 -12.19 -32.05
C GLU A 185 0.37 -11.71 -30.60
N ALA A 186 0.73 -10.47 -30.31
CA ALA A 186 0.63 -9.92 -28.96
C ALA A 186 -0.83 -9.75 -28.51
N LEU A 187 -1.75 -9.43 -29.42
CA LEU A 187 -3.20 -9.42 -29.15
C LEU A 187 -3.77 -10.83 -28.96
N ALA A 188 -3.34 -11.79 -29.79
CA ALA A 188 -3.81 -13.16 -29.72
C ALA A 188 -3.42 -13.82 -28.38
N ASN A 189 -2.20 -13.55 -27.91
CA ASN A 189 -1.64 -14.11 -26.68
C ASN A 189 -1.78 -13.19 -25.44
N GLU A 190 -2.58 -12.13 -25.52
CA GLU A 190 -2.77 -11.23 -24.37
C GLU A 190 -3.46 -12.02 -23.22
N PRO A 191 -2.84 -12.09 -22.03
CA PRO A 191 -3.41 -12.83 -20.90
C PRO A 191 -4.69 -12.14 -20.42
N GLU A 192 -5.52 -12.88 -19.69
CA GLU A 192 -6.78 -12.32 -19.18
C GLU A 192 -6.57 -11.15 -18.21
N ARG A 193 -5.42 -11.14 -17.52
CA ARG A 193 -5.03 -10.12 -16.55
C ARG A 193 -3.63 -9.58 -16.91
N PRO A 194 -3.52 -8.74 -17.95
CA PRO A 194 -2.23 -8.29 -18.45
C PRO A 194 -1.57 -7.30 -17.49
N LEU A 195 -0.24 -7.25 -17.51
CA LEU A 195 0.52 -6.18 -16.87
C LEU A 195 0.45 -4.87 -17.67
N SER A 196 1.17 -3.86 -17.16
CA SER A 196 1.42 -2.61 -17.84
C SER A 196 1.93 -2.82 -19.28
N PRO A 197 1.48 -2.03 -20.27
CA PRO A 197 1.81 -2.23 -21.69
C PRO A 197 3.23 -1.76 -22.08
N TYR A 198 4.09 -1.41 -21.12
CA TYR A 198 5.31 -0.63 -21.33
C TYR A 198 6.27 -1.25 -22.32
N ALA A 199 6.43 -2.57 -22.32
CA ALA A 199 7.30 -3.29 -23.26
C ALA A 199 6.96 -3.02 -24.73
N ARG A 200 5.68 -2.75 -25.03
CA ARG A 200 5.20 -2.48 -26.41
C ARG A 200 5.08 -1.00 -26.74
N LEU A 201 5.10 -0.12 -25.73
CA LEU A 201 5.04 1.33 -25.96
C LEU A 201 6.37 1.83 -26.55
N ARG A 202 6.28 2.67 -27.57
CA ARG A 202 7.42 3.34 -28.21
C ARG A 202 7.13 4.81 -28.43
N SER A 203 8.11 5.66 -28.21
CA SER A 203 8.03 7.06 -28.64
C SER A 203 8.06 7.14 -30.18
N PRO A 204 7.26 8.03 -30.80
CA PRO A 204 7.33 8.28 -32.25
C PRO A 204 8.64 8.98 -32.65
N HIS A 205 9.33 9.61 -31.70
CA HIS A 205 10.59 10.33 -31.91
C HIS A 205 11.70 9.80 -31.01
N SER A 206 12.97 10.09 -31.36
CA SER A 206 14.08 9.77 -30.47
C SER A 206 13.92 10.55 -29.17
N THR A 207 14.01 9.83 -28.06
CA THR A 207 13.96 10.38 -26.70
C THR A 207 15.33 10.28 -26.03
N GLU A 208 16.37 9.87 -26.76
CA GLU A 208 17.70 9.61 -26.23
C GLU A 208 18.34 10.85 -25.58
N LEU A 209 18.86 10.70 -24.37
CA LEU A 209 19.51 11.79 -23.64
C LEU A 209 20.97 11.95 -24.10
N PRO A 210 21.54 13.17 -24.10
CA PRO A 210 22.87 13.41 -24.65
C PRO A 210 23.96 12.53 -24.01
N ALA A 211 24.79 11.90 -24.83
CA ALA A 211 25.85 11.00 -24.35
C ALA A 211 26.87 11.71 -23.43
N LYS A 212 27.12 13.01 -23.67
CA LYS A 212 28.08 13.83 -22.92
C LYS A 212 27.69 14.14 -21.47
N LEU A 213 26.42 13.99 -21.08
CA LEU A 213 25.98 14.31 -19.73
C LEU A 213 26.46 13.22 -18.74
N PRO A 214 26.92 13.59 -17.54
CA PRO A 214 27.30 12.61 -16.52
C PRO A 214 26.09 11.77 -16.11
N ARG A 215 26.28 10.44 -15.97
CA ARG A 215 25.24 9.51 -15.55
C ARG A 215 25.52 9.00 -14.14
N ARG A 216 24.49 8.97 -13.30
CA ARG A 216 24.54 8.39 -11.96
C ARG A 216 23.37 7.44 -11.77
N THR A 217 23.67 6.23 -11.31
CA THR A 217 22.64 5.23 -10.99
C THR A 217 22.28 5.31 -9.51
N ILE A 218 20.99 5.24 -9.21
CA ILE A 218 20.43 5.17 -7.87
C ILE A 218 19.53 3.94 -7.83
N THR A 219 19.84 2.99 -6.95
CA THR A 219 18.98 1.84 -6.70
C THR A 219 18.03 2.17 -5.56
N MET A 220 16.73 1.98 -5.78
CA MET A 220 15.69 2.18 -4.79
C MET A 220 14.82 0.94 -4.70
N ARG A 221 14.76 0.38 -3.49
CA ARG A 221 13.98 -0.81 -3.19
C ARG A 221 12.68 -0.40 -2.52
N ALA A 222 11.53 -0.62 -3.16
CA ALA A 222 10.24 -0.46 -2.51
C ALA A 222 10.12 -1.56 -1.44
N THR A 223 9.99 -1.13 -0.20
CA THR A 223 9.91 -1.99 1.00
C THR A 223 8.65 -1.65 1.78
N GLY A 224 8.11 -2.63 2.50
CA GLY A 224 6.89 -2.41 3.26
C GLY A 224 6.68 -3.39 4.40
N ASP A 225 5.76 -3.00 5.28
CA ASP A 225 5.25 -3.78 6.39
C ASP A 225 3.72 -3.68 6.36
N MET A 226 3.04 -4.75 5.94
CA MET A 226 1.58 -4.77 5.85
C MET A 226 0.89 -4.70 7.20
N GLU A 227 1.53 -5.15 8.29
CA GLU A 227 0.92 -5.19 9.61
C GLU A 227 0.97 -3.82 10.28
N ARG A 228 2.14 -3.20 10.26
CA ARG A 228 2.31 -1.82 10.75
C ARG A 228 1.83 -0.78 9.75
N TYR A 229 1.62 -1.18 8.50
CA TYR A 229 1.27 -0.34 7.35
C TYR A 229 2.28 0.78 7.13
N VAL A 230 3.55 0.37 7.04
CA VAL A 230 4.69 1.24 6.77
C VAL A 230 5.17 0.95 5.37
N TRP A 231 5.34 1.99 4.56
CA TRP A 231 5.75 1.89 3.17
C TRP A 231 6.93 2.82 2.96
N SER A 232 7.99 2.35 2.30
CA SER A 232 9.28 3.04 2.29
C SER A 232 10.14 2.69 1.07
N PHE A 233 11.21 3.46 0.88
CA PHE A 233 12.32 3.06 0.02
C PHE A 233 13.52 2.65 0.88
N ASN A 234 14.19 1.56 0.51
CA ASN A 234 15.40 1.05 1.18
C ASN A 234 15.22 0.82 2.69
N GLY A 235 14.01 0.44 3.11
CA GLY A 235 13.66 0.24 4.51
C GLY A 235 13.60 1.53 5.34
N LYS A 236 13.61 2.71 4.71
CA LYS A 236 13.56 4.02 5.38
C LYS A 236 12.39 4.87 4.90
N THR A 237 11.54 5.32 5.83
CA THR A 237 10.43 6.22 5.51
C THR A 237 10.95 7.60 5.09
N PHE A 238 10.07 8.43 4.55
CA PHE A 238 10.41 9.81 4.20
C PHE A 238 10.91 10.64 5.39
N ALA A 239 10.39 10.39 6.60
CA ALA A 239 10.88 11.03 7.82
C ALA A 239 12.31 10.61 8.20
N GLU A 240 12.72 9.38 7.86
CA GLU A 240 14.04 8.82 8.13
C GLU A 240 15.08 9.20 7.06
N ASP A 241 14.67 9.27 5.78
CA ASP A 241 15.54 9.49 4.63
C ASP A 241 14.77 10.16 3.48
N GLY A 242 14.49 11.46 3.60
CA GLY A 242 13.56 12.13 2.69
C GLY A 242 14.17 12.73 1.42
N ILE A 243 15.48 13.01 1.38
CA ILE A 243 16.09 13.85 0.35
C ILE A 243 17.12 13.07 -0.46
N ILE A 244 16.98 13.11 -1.78
CA ILE A 244 17.97 12.63 -2.74
C ILE A 244 18.65 13.84 -3.39
N PRO A 245 19.92 14.14 -3.05
CA PRO A 245 20.62 15.28 -3.62
C PRO A 245 21.03 15.01 -5.08
N ILE A 246 20.75 15.97 -5.96
CA ILE A 246 21.01 15.89 -7.41
C ILE A 246 21.71 17.15 -7.94
N LYS A 247 22.39 17.04 -9.07
CA LYS A 247 23.12 18.11 -9.74
C LYS A 247 22.45 18.43 -11.06
N ARG A 248 22.27 19.72 -11.35
CA ARG A 248 21.76 20.17 -12.66
C ARG A 248 22.66 19.67 -13.78
N GLY A 249 22.05 19.12 -14.83
CA GLY A 249 22.73 18.61 -16.02
C GLY A 249 23.31 17.19 -15.87
N GLU A 250 23.03 16.47 -14.79
CA GLU A 250 23.28 15.03 -14.71
C GLU A 250 22.08 14.22 -15.19
N VAL A 251 22.31 13.02 -15.70
CA VAL A 251 21.27 12.03 -16.01
C VAL A 251 21.21 11.03 -14.87
N LEU A 252 20.05 10.93 -14.23
CA LEU A 252 19.82 9.95 -13.18
C LEU A 252 19.14 8.73 -13.76
N ARG A 253 19.74 7.57 -13.50
CA ARG A 253 19.14 6.26 -13.77
C ARG A 253 18.63 5.69 -12.45
N LEU A 254 17.33 5.49 -12.36
CA LEU A 254 16.69 4.87 -11.21
C LEU A 254 16.48 3.39 -11.49
N GLU A 255 17.10 2.54 -10.69
CA GLU A 255 16.85 1.10 -10.66
C GLU A 255 15.85 0.83 -9.53
N LEU A 256 14.60 0.64 -9.91
CA LEU A 256 13.48 0.44 -9.02
C LEU A 256 13.27 -1.06 -8.83
N ILE A 257 13.32 -1.53 -7.58
CA ILE A 257 13.16 -2.94 -7.23
C ILE A 257 12.00 -3.06 -6.26
N ASN A 258 11.04 -3.95 -6.52
CA ASN A 258 9.97 -4.21 -5.57
C ASN A 258 10.31 -5.40 -4.69
N ASP A 259 10.48 -5.17 -3.39
CA ASP A 259 10.63 -6.25 -2.42
C ASP A 259 9.29 -6.60 -1.75
N THR A 260 8.19 -5.99 -2.20
CA THR A 260 6.84 -6.22 -1.66
C THR A 260 5.96 -7.01 -2.63
N MET A 261 4.84 -7.50 -2.10
CA MET A 261 3.84 -8.25 -2.86
C MET A 261 2.74 -7.37 -3.49
N MET A 262 2.92 -6.05 -3.51
CA MET A 262 1.93 -5.10 -4.02
C MET A 262 2.49 -4.29 -5.19
N HIS A 263 1.60 -3.87 -6.09
CA HIS A 263 1.95 -2.90 -7.11
C HIS A 263 2.23 -1.52 -6.49
N HIS A 264 3.24 -0.82 -7.01
CA HIS A 264 3.51 0.57 -6.64
C HIS A 264 3.60 1.45 -7.89
N PRO A 265 2.63 2.35 -8.14
CA PRO A 265 2.73 3.30 -9.23
C PRO A 265 3.63 4.45 -8.79
N LEU A 266 4.89 4.45 -9.20
CA LEU A 266 5.88 5.45 -8.77
C LEU A 266 5.81 6.68 -9.66
N HIS A 267 5.48 7.82 -9.07
CA HIS A 267 5.30 9.10 -9.74
C HIS A 267 6.45 10.06 -9.43
N LEU A 268 6.99 10.70 -10.46
CA LEU A 268 7.99 11.76 -10.36
C LEU A 268 7.39 13.09 -10.84
N HIS A 269 7.47 14.11 -9.99
CA HIS A 269 7.06 15.46 -10.34
C HIS A 269 8.11 16.16 -11.22
N GLY A 270 7.66 17.15 -11.99
CA GLY A 270 8.51 18.05 -12.79
C GLY A 270 9.17 17.42 -14.01
N HIS A 271 9.36 16.10 -14.04
CA HIS A 271 10.12 15.44 -15.10
C HIS A 271 9.29 14.35 -15.76
N PHE A 272 9.46 14.22 -17.08
CA PHE A 272 9.26 12.95 -17.75
C PHE A 272 10.54 12.12 -17.66
N PHE A 273 10.39 10.82 -17.47
CA PHE A 273 11.49 9.86 -17.54
C PHE A 273 11.30 8.89 -18.70
N ARG A 274 12.42 8.41 -19.24
CA ARG A 274 12.48 7.34 -20.23
C ARG A 274 12.32 6.00 -19.53
N VAL A 275 11.40 5.16 -19.99
CA VAL A 275 11.31 3.76 -19.53
C VAL A 275 12.29 2.90 -20.31
N LEU A 276 13.22 2.24 -19.63
CA LEU A 276 14.29 1.46 -20.24
C LEU A 276 13.96 -0.04 -20.23
N ILE A 277 13.22 -0.50 -21.23
CA ILE A 277 12.81 -1.92 -21.35
C ILE A 277 12.93 -2.44 -22.80
N GLY A 278 14.04 -2.09 -23.45
CA GLY A 278 14.42 -2.67 -24.76
C GLY A 278 14.09 -1.83 -26.00
N GLN A 279 13.42 -0.67 -25.88
CA GLN A 279 13.07 0.19 -27.02
C GLN A 279 14.22 1.09 -27.50
N GLY A 280 15.33 1.17 -26.75
CA GLY A 280 16.51 1.97 -27.10
C GLY A 280 16.21 3.46 -27.22
N LYS A 281 16.62 4.09 -28.33
CA LYS A 281 16.38 5.53 -28.56
C LYS A 281 14.89 5.92 -28.63
N TYR A 282 13.98 4.95 -28.79
CA TYR A 282 12.54 5.17 -28.85
C TYR A 282 11.81 4.77 -27.56
N SER A 283 12.51 4.70 -26.42
CA SER A 283 11.86 4.53 -25.11
C SER A 283 10.71 5.52 -24.91
N PRO A 284 9.54 5.07 -24.42
CA PRO A 284 8.43 5.96 -24.12
C PRO A 284 8.80 6.89 -22.96
N LEU A 285 8.23 8.09 -22.98
CA LEU A 285 8.30 9.05 -21.87
C LEU A 285 7.07 8.89 -20.99
N LYS A 286 7.28 8.81 -19.68
CA LYS A 286 6.23 8.68 -18.66
C LYS A 286 6.57 9.53 -17.44
N HIS A 287 5.57 9.85 -16.63
CA HIS A 287 5.75 10.50 -15.33
C HIS A 287 5.34 9.59 -14.17
N THR A 288 4.63 8.50 -14.45
CA THR A 288 4.25 7.49 -13.44
C THR A 288 4.55 6.10 -13.97
N ILE A 289 5.18 5.23 -13.19
CA ILE A 289 5.52 3.87 -13.63
C ILE A 289 5.02 2.84 -12.62
N ASP A 290 4.25 1.86 -13.10
CA ASP A 290 3.90 0.69 -12.33
C ASP A 290 5.15 -0.17 -12.06
N LEU A 291 5.37 -0.45 -10.78
CA LEU A 291 6.37 -1.38 -10.29
C LEU A 291 5.62 -2.61 -9.72
N PRO A 292 5.47 -3.71 -10.51
CA PRO A 292 4.76 -4.90 -10.08
C PRO A 292 5.45 -5.63 -8.91
N PRO A 293 4.73 -6.52 -8.19
CA PRO A 293 5.29 -7.37 -7.16
C PRO A 293 6.57 -8.09 -7.60
N MET A 294 7.61 -8.07 -6.75
CA MET A 294 8.88 -8.78 -7.00
C MET A 294 9.59 -8.45 -8.32
N ALA A 295 9.19 -7.36 -8.99
CA ALA A 295 9.72 -6.95 -10.28
C ALA A 295 10.82 -5.90 -10.13
N ARG A 296 11.48 -5.61 -11.27
CA ARG A 296 12.38 -4.46 -11.39
C ARG A 296 12.02 -3.60 -12.59
N ARG A 297 12.19 -2.30 -12.45
CA ARG A 297 12.03 -1.33 -13.53
C ARG A 297 13.22 -0.38 -13.54
N THR A 298 13.65 -0.01 -14.74
CA THR A 298 14.70 1.01 -14.89
C THR A 298 14.14 2.21 -15.64
N VAL A 299 14.32 3.39 -15.07
CA VAL A 299 13.97 4.65 -15.73
C VAL A 299 15.15 5.60 -15.69
N GLU A 300 15.20 6.55 -16.63
CA GLU A 300 16.20 7.62 -16.58
C GLU A 300 15.61 8.98 -16.95
N PHE A 301 16.09 10.04 -16.30
CA PHE A 301 15.73 11.42 -16.60
C PHE A 301 16.95 12.33 -16.49
N GLU A 302 16.92 13.44 -17.22
CA GLU A 302 17.90 14.52 -17.08
C GLU A 302 17.44 15.46 -15.97
N ALA A 303 18.33 15.77 -15.03
CA ALA A 303 18.11 16.77 -14.00
C ALA A 303 18.23 18.18 -14.61
N ASN A 304 17.23 18.63 -15.36
CA ASN A 304 17.21 19.91 -16.07
C ASN A 304 16.15 20.91 -15.56
N GLU A 305 15.31 20.53 -14.62
CA GLU A 305 14.29 21.39 -14.01
C GLU A 305 14.81 22.22 -12.82
N SER A 306 14.01 23.15 -12.31
CA SER A 306 14.34 23.97 -11.13
C SER A 306 13.47 23.64 -9.91
N GLY A 307 14.02 23.75 -8.71
CA GLY A 307 13.30 23.48 -7.46
C GLY A 307 13.39 22.03 -7.02
N ASP A 308 12.71 21.72 -5.91
CA ASP A 308 12.63 20.37 -5.36
C ASP A 308 11.44 19.62 -5.94
N TRP A 309 11.64 18.34 -6.27
CA TRP A 309 10.61 17.54 -6.93
C TRP A 309 10.30 16.27 -6.14
N LEU A 310 9.02 16.10 -5.85
CA LEU A 310 8.54 14.94 -5.11
C LEU A 310 8.60 13.68 -6.00
N PHE A 311 9.04 12.58 -5.40
CA PHE A 311 9.00 11.24 -5.97
C PHE A 311 8.35 10.30 -4.97
N HIS A 312 7.23 9.69 -5.34
CA HIS A 312 6.45 8.91 -4.38
C HIS A 312 5.63 7.81 -5.06
N CYS A 313 5.20 6.84 -4.25
CA CYS A 313 4.13 5.94 -4.67
C CYS A 313 2.83 6.74 -4.78
N HIS A 314 2.08 6.54 -5.87
CA HIS A 314 0.81 7.22 -6.12
C HIS A 314 -0.40 6.38 -5.63
N LEU A 315 -0.14 5.26 -4.95
CA LEU A 315 -1.09 4.72 -3.98
C LEU A 315 -1.05 5.65 -2.77
N LEU A 316 -2.11 6.44 -2.60
CA LEU A 316 -2.15 7.59 -1.70
C LEU A 316 -1.75 7.20 -0.27
N TYR A 317 -2.26 6.07 0.22
CA TYR A 317 -1.95 5.57 1.56
C TYR A 317 -0.48 5.17 1.73
N HIS A 318 0.18 4.64 0.69
CA HIS A 318 1.62 4.33 0.72
C HIS A 318 2.46 5.61 0.75
N MET A 319 2.05 6.65 0.02
CA MET A 319 2.69 7.98 0.06
C MET A 319 2.68 8.54 1.49
N HIS A 320 1.50 8.55 2.12
CA HIS A 320 1.29 9.05 3.48
C HIS A 320 2.04 8.22 4.53
N ALA A 321 2.10 6.90 4.35
CA ALA A 321 2.82 5.99 5.24
C ALA A 321 4.36 6.05 5.09
N GLY A 322 4.88 6.84 4.15
CA GLY A 322 6.31 7.17 4.06
C GLY A 322 7.04 6.80 2.77
N MET A 323 6.36 6.24 1.74
CA MET A 323 6.99 5.85 0.47
C MET A 323 7.16 7.06 -0.46
N THR A 324 7.97 8.00 0.01
CA THR A 324 8.19 9.32 -0.58
C THR A 324 9.66 9.70 -0.47
N ARG A 325 10.14 10.46 -1.45
CA ARG A 325 11.45 11.10 -1.55
C ARG A 325 11.31 12.46 -2.22
N ILE A 326 12.29 13.33 -2.03
CA ILE A 326 12.43 14.60 -2.75
C ILE A 326 13.76 14.55 -3.51
N PHE A 327 13.71 14.70 -4.83
CA PHE A 327 14.89 14.99 -5.63
C PHE A 327 15.20 16.48 -5.54
N SER A 328 16.41 16.79 -5.07
CA SER A 328 16.74 18.13 -4.59
C SER A 328 18.05 18.66 -5.19
N TYR A 329 17.94 19.76 -5.94
CA TYR A 329 19.04 20.32 -6.73
C TYR A 329 20.07 21.06 -5.87
N GLN A 330 21.27 20.50 -5.74
CA GLN A 330 22.37 21.06 -4.96
C GLN A 330 23.14 22.17 -5.73
N ASP A 331 22.46 23.23 -6.16
CA ASP A 331 23.07 24.41 -6.78
C ASP A 331 23.58 25.39 -5.68
N PRO A 332 24.76 26.04 -5.82
CA PRO A 332 25.22 27.08 -4.88
C PRO A 332 24.22 28.21 -4.60
N LYS A 333 23.31 28.51 -5.53
CA LYS A 333 22.24 29.50 -5.35
C LYS A 333 21.00 28.93 -4.65
N TRP A 334 20.93 27.61 -4.54
CA TRP A 334 19.85 26.90 -3.88
C TRP A 334 20.27 26.61 -2.44
N GLN A 335 19.59 27.25 -1.48
CA GLN A 335 19.66 26.82 -0.09
C GLN A 335 18.67 25.67 0.07
N PRO A 336 19.08 24.50 0.58
CA PRO A 336 18.11 23.53 1.05
C PRO A 336 17.15 24.20 2.01
N PRO A 337 15.89 23.75 2.12
CA PRO A 337 15.02 24.16 3.20
C PRO A 337 15.62 23.68 4.53
N GLY A 338 16.59 24.45 5.03
CA GLY A 338 17.15 24.37 6.36
C GLY A 338 16.38 25.34 7.24
N LYS A 339 16.14 24.93 8.49
CA LYS A 339 15.49 25.71 9.55
C LYS A 339 15.71 27.22 9.35
N LEU A 340 14.65 27.93 8.99
CA LEU A 340 14.69 29.39 8.97
C LEU A 340 15.19 29.89 10.32
N LYS A 341 16.07 30.90 10.27
CA LYS A 341 16.46 31.59 11.50
C LYS A 341 15.21 32.23 12.09
N ALA A 342 15.01 32.06 13.40
CA ALA A 342 13.95 32.76 14.12
C ALA A 342 13.99 34.26 13.79
N GLY A 343 12.86 34.82 13.35
CA GLY A 343 12.75 36.23 12.93
C GLY A 343 12.88 36.49 11.42
N THR A 344 12.92 35.46 10.56
CA THR A 344 12.88 35.66 9.10
C THR A 344 11.45 35.95 8.65
N ASN A 345 11.18 37.15 8.11
CA ASN A 345 9.89 37.50 7.54
C ASN A 345 9.66 36.71 6.23
N ILE A 346 8.65 35.86 6.19
CA ILE A 346 8.23 35.16 4.97
C ILE A 346 6.85 35.63 4.57
N VAL A 347 6.69 35.87 3.27
CA VAL A 347 5.44 36.24 2.63
C VAL A 347 4.82 34.96 2.07
N CYS A 348 3.65 34.56 2.58
CA CYS A 348 2.93 33.37 2.10
C CYS A 348 1.56 33.76 1.56
N ASN A 349 1.06 33.02 0.58
CA ASN A 349 -0.35 32.96 0.23
C ASN A 349 -0.82 31.51 0.31
N ASP A 350 -2.12 31.27 0.45
CA ASP A 350 -2.78 30.00 0.86
C ASP A 350 -2.39 28.71 0.11
N ILE A 351 -1.52 28.76 -0.91
CA ILE A 351 -1.13 27.61 -1.74
C ILE A 351 0.39 27.41 -1.86
N CYS A 352 1.26 28.41 -1.66
CA CYS A 352 2.73 28.25 -1.73
C CYS A 352 3.46 29.51 -1.20
N CYS A 353 4.56 29.33 -0.45
CA CYS A 353 5.46 30.43 -0.08
C CYS A 353 6.57 30.55 -1.13
N LEU A 354 6.42 31.50 -2.07
CA LEU A 354 7.47 31.86 -3.04
C LEU A 354 7.96 33.30 -2.77
N PRO A 355 9.27 33.58 -2.84
CA PRO A 355 9.77 34.95 -2.71
C PRO A 355 9.41 35.79 -3.95
N GLY A 356 8.76 36.95 -3.74
CA GLY A 356 8.71 38.04 -4.72
C GLY A 356 7.35 38.58 -5.18
N ASN A 357 6.23 38.34 -4.47
CA ASN A 357 4.94 38.95 -4.83
C ASN A 357 4.68 40.28 -4.08
N PRO A 358 4.54 41.42 -4.77
CA PRO A 358 4.30 42.73 -4.13
C PRO A 358 2.90 42.91 -3.51
N ASP A 359 1.94 42.01 -3.73
CA ASP A 359 0.53 42.18 -3.32
C ASP A 359 0.09 41.34 -2.10
N ALA A 360 1.01 40.70 -1.36
CA ALA A 360 0.65 39.81 -0.25
C ALA A 360 0.68 40.52 1.13
N LYS A 361 -0.31 40.21 1.98
CA LYS A 361 -0.50 40.82 3.32
C LYS A 361 0.57 40.35 4.30
N THR A 362 1.09 41.27 5.11
CA THR A 362 2.08 41.00 6.16
C THR A 362 1.40 40.49 7.44
N GLY A 363 1.84 39.33 7.94
CA GLY A 363 1.41 38.77 9.23
C GLY A 363 2.56 38.00 9.90
N THR A 364 2.60 37.99 11.23
CA THR A 364 3.58 37.22 12.01
C THR A 364 3.15 35.77 12.12
N VAL A 365 3.93 34.86 11.54
CA VAL A 365 3.68 33.41 11.53
C VAL A 365 4.52 32.71 12.61
N ASP A 366 3.97 31.69 13.27
CA ASP A 366 4.67 30.84 14.26
C ASP A 366 5.90 30.18 13.59
N PRO A 367 7.12 30.31 14.12
CA PRO A 367 8.32 29.69 13.56
C PRO A 367 8.27 28.15 13.48
N ARG A 368 7.30 27.48 14.11
CA ARG A 368 7.01 26.05 13.90
C ARG A 368 6.29 25.74 12.58
N GLN A 369 5.68 26.74 11.95
CA GLN A 369 4.92 26.57 10.69
C GLN A 369 5.71 26.89 9.42
N LEU A 370 6.93 27.43 9.52
CA LEU A 370 7.69 27.90 8.36
C LEU A 370 8.99 27.14 8.07
N GLY A 371 9.35 26.14 8.87
CA GLY A 371 10.27 25.14 8.35
C GLY A 371 9.53 24.31 7.32
N HIS A 372 9.87 24.40 6.03
CA HIS A 372 9.85 23.17 5.24
C HIS A 372 10.88 22.23 5.87
N VAL A 373 10.48 21.55 6.94
CA VAL A 373 10.82 20.14 7.11
C VAL A 373 10.53 19.50 5.75
N PRO A 374 11.28 18.50 5.25
CA PRO A 374 10.82 17.74 4.10
C PRO A 374 9.39 17.26 4.42
N HIS A 375 8.40 18.00 3.95
CA HIS A 375 6.97 17.88 4.15
C HIS A 375 6.47 18.09 2.74
N GLY A 376 6.38 16.99 2.01
CA GLY A 376 6.00 16.92 0.60
C GLY A 376 4.53 17.29 0.40
N GLY A 377 4.19 18.56 0.62
CA GLY A 377 2.83 19.08 0.47
C GLY A 377 2.06 19.36 1.76
N GLY A 378 2.73 19.64 2.89
CA GLY A 378 2.02 20.03 4.12
C GLY A 378 1.34 18.89 4.90
N HIS A 379 1.69 17.64 4.60
CA HIS A 379 1.22 16.46 5.32
C HIS A 379 2.31 15.92 6.26
N ASP A 380 1.89 15.39 7.41
CA ASP A 380 2.77 14.61 8.29
C ASP A 380 3.11 13.28 7.60
N HIS A 381 4.37 12.87 7.68
CA HIS A 381 4.93 11.68 7.01
C HIS A 381 5.51 10.65 7.99
N ASP A 382 5.30 10.86 9.29
CA ASP A 382 5.35 9.83 10.33
C ASP A 382 4.23 10.05 11.37
N PRO A 383 2.96 10.12 10.92
CA PRO A 383 1.84 10.46 11.80
C PRO A 383 1.66 9.45 12.92
N LEU A 384 1.24 9.97 14.08
CA LEU A 384 0.84 9.15 15.21
C LEU A 384 -0.63 8.74 15.04
N TYR A 385 -0.86 7.44 14.86
CA TYR A 385 -2.18 6.83 14.76
C TYR A 385 -2.62 6.28 16.12
N PHE A 386 -3.90 6.46 16.42
CA PHE A 386 -4.55 5.85 17.57
C PHE A 386 -5.32 4.60 17.13
N PHE A 387 -5.15 3.51 17.86
CA PHE A 387 -5.89 2.27 17.68
C PHE A 387 -6.41 1.79 19.04
N LEU A 388 -7.58 1.17 19.03
CA LEU A 388 -8.15 0.53 20.20
C LEU A 388 -8.79 -0.79 19.79
N ASP A 389 -8.31 -1.90 20.33
CA ASP A 389 -8.94 -3.20 20.14
C ASP A 389 -9.05 -3.95 21.46
N GLY A 390 -10.16 -4.64 21.67
CA GLY A 390 -10.38 -5.36 22.92
C GLY A 390 -11.69 -6.12 22.92
N SER A 391 -11.96 -6.85 23.98
CA SER A 391 -13.15 -7.65 24.13
C SER A 391 -13.81 -7.42 25.49
N VAL A 392 -15.13 -7.55 25.52
CA VAL A 392 -15.90 -7.66 26.76
C VAL A 392 -16.64 -8.98 26.68
N GLN A 393 -16.30 -9.90 27.59
CA GLN A 393 -16.83 -11.25 27.64
C GLN A 393 -17.50 -11.52 28.99
N SER A 394 -18.19 -12.65 29.12
CA SER A 394 -18.88 -13.03 30.36
C SER A 394 -17.98 -13.32 31.56
N HIS A 395 -16.68 -13.53 31.33
CA HIS A 395 -15.70 -13.99 32.33
C HIS A 395 -14.43 -13.11 32.42
N LEU A 396 -14.19 -12.29 31.39
CA LEU A 396 -13.06 -11.38 31.33
C LEU A 396 -13.29 -10.26 30.32
N SER A 397 -12.46 -9.21 30.42
CA SER A 397 -12.30 -8.15 29.43
C SER A 397 -10.82 -7.90 29.22
N ASP A 398 -10.34 -8.07 27.99
CA ASP A 398 -8.95 -7.85 27.60
C ASP A 398 -8.85 -6.89 26.41
N GLY A 399 -7.68 -6.31 26.19
CA GLY A 399 -7.42 -5.54 24.97
C GLY A 399 -6.22 -4.63 25.06
N ARG A 400 -6.05 -3.83 24.00
CA ARG A 400 -4.92 -2.94 23.77
C ARG A 400 -5.38 -1.60 23.24
N LEU A 401 -4.89 -0.53 23.87
CA LEU A 401 -4.87 0.83 23.33
C LEU A 401 -3.47 1.09 22.76
N THR A 402 -3.35 1.58 21.53
CA THR A 402 -2.05 1.87 20.89
C THR A 402 -2.00 3.26 20.29
N LEU A 403 -0.93 4.00 20.59
CA LEU A 403 -0.43 5.13 19.81
C LEU A 403 0.78 4.68 19.00
N ARG A 404 0.65 4.67 17.67
CA ARG A 404 1.61 4.05 16.76
C ARG A 404 2.11 5.04 15.71
N ASN A 405 3.42 5.04 15.47
CA ASN A 405 4.01 5.61 14.26
C ASN A 405 4.81 4.54 13.49
N SER A 406 5.61 4.92 12.49
CA SER A 406 6.35 3.98 11.65
C SER A 406 7.21 2.98 12.43
N ARG A 407 7.70 3.38 13.60
CA ARG A 407 8.77 2.70 14.31
C ARG A 407 8.50 2.43 15.79
N ASN A 408 7.50 3.08 16.35
CA ASN A 408 7.20 3.03 17.78
C ASN A 408 5.73 2.70 17.99
N ASP A 409 5.48 1.85 18.96
CA ASP A 409 4.17 1.67 19.58
C ASP A 409 4.29 2.08 21.04
N PHE A 410 3.43 2.99 21.47
CA PHE A 410 3.15 3.25 22.87
C PHE A 410 1.79 2.64 23.14
N TYR A 411 1.71 1.67 24.03
CA TYR A 411 0.46 0.95 24.25
C TYR A 411 0.18 0.73 25.72
N ALA A 412 -1.10 0.56 26.00
CA ALA A 412 -1.62 0.09 27.28
C ALA A 412 -2.45 -1.16 26.99
N ASP A 413 -1.98 -2.30 27.49
CA ASP A 413 -2.78 -3.53 27.52
C ASP A 413 -3.55 -3.57 28.82
N TRP A 414 -4.79 -4.03 28.77
CA TRP A 414 -5.56 -4.33 29.95
C TRP A 414 -6.05 -5.77 29.89
N PHE A 415 -6.12 -6.36 31.05
CA PHE A 415 -6.78 -7.61 31.33
C PHE A 415 -7.57 -7.43 32.62
N LEU A 416 -8.85 -7.82 32.59
CA LEU A 416 -9.77 -7.75 33.71
C LEU A 416 -10.48 -9.10 33.78
N GLY A 417 -10.11 -9.94 34.73
CA GLY A 417 -10.81 -11.20 35.04
C GLY A 417 -11.94 -10.93 36.04
N TYR A 418 -13.12 -11.49 35.80
CA TYR A 418 -14.26 -11.37 36.72
C TYR A 418 -15.11 -12.64 36.73
N GLY A 419 -15.40 -13.19 37.90
CA GLY A 419 -16.05 -14.50 38.02
C GLY A 419 -16.15 -15.03 39.45
N ASP A 420 -16.35 -16.35 39.58
CA ASP A 420 -16.79 -16.99 40.83
C ASP A 420 -15.73 -17.06 41.95
N ASP A 421 -14.43 -16.95 41.64
CA ASP A 421 -13.37 -17.17 42.65
C ASP A 421 -12.59 -15.90 43.04
N GLU A 422 -12.34 -14.92 42.16
CA GLU A 422 -11.89 -13.54 42.50
C GLU A 422 -11.88 -12.60 41.27
N ASN A 423 -11.82 -11.29 41.49
CA ASN A 423 -11.66 -10.29 40.41
C ASN A 423 -10.19 -9.86 40.36
N GLU A 424 -9.59 -9.86 39.18
CA GLU A 424 -8.18 -9.53 38.99
C GLU A 424 -8.02 -8.54 37.84
N TYR A 425 -7.02 -7.67 37.93
CA TYR A 425 -6.56 -6.85 36.82
C TYR A 425 -5.06 -6.97 36.58
N GLU A 426 -4.69 -6.91 35.31
CA GLU A 426 -3.33 -6.69 34.85
C GLU A 426 -3.37 -5.57 33.80
N VAL A 427 -2.50 -4.57 33.96
CA VAL A 427 -2.35 -3.48 33.00
C VAL A 427 -0.88 -3.28 32.69
N ASP A 428 -0.52 -3.48 31.42
CA ASP A 428 0.83 -3.25 30.93
C ASP A 428 0.88 -1.91 30.18
N VAL A 429 1.67 -0.96 30.68
CA VAL A 429 1.97 0.29 29.95
C VAL A 429 3.38 0.20 29.39
N ALA A 430 3.50 0.17 28.07
CA ALA A 430 4.77 -0.15 27.43
C ALA A 430 5.04 0.64 26.15
N TRP A 431 6.32 0.70 25.82
CA TRP A 431 6.85 1.23 24.58
C TRP A 431 7.62 0.13 23.84
N SER A 432 7.25 -0.09 22.58
CA SER A 432 7.94 -1.01 21.67
C SER A 432 8.60 -0.25 20.51
N ARG A 433 9.88 -0.55 20.25
CA ARG A 433 10.65 -0.01 19.12
C ARG A 433 10.90 -1.10 18.09
N TYR A 434 10.41 -0.91 16.87
CA TYR A 434 10.52 -1.87 15.77
C TYR A 434 11.74 -1.60 14.90
N PHE A 435 12.57 -2.62 14.68
CA PHE A 435 13.73 -2.53 13.78
C PHE A 435 13.41 -3.07 12.38
N ASN A 436 12.51 -4.06 12.32
CA ASN A 436 11.96 -4.63 11.11
C ASN A 436 10.59 -5.26 11.44
N PRO A 437 9.83 -5.77 10.44
CA PRO A 437 8.50 -6.35 10.67
C PRO A 437 8.48 -7.55 11.63
N ASN A 438 9.63 -8.19 11.86
CA ASN A 438 9.74 -9.41 12.65
C ASN A 438 10.48 -9.21 13.97
N PHE A 439 10.99 -8.02 14.30
CA PHE A 439 11.78 -7.80 15.52
C PHE A 439 11.57 -6.42 16.13
N SER A 440 11.22 -6.39 17.41
CA SER A 440 11.15 -5.18 18.22
C SER A 440 11.72 -5.42 19.62
N THR A 441 12.10 -4.33 20.29
CA THR A 441 12.39 -4.33 21.73
C THR A 441 11.24 -3.67 22.46
N VAL A 442 10.97 -4.10 23.69
CA VAL A 442 9.93 -3.55 24.56
C VAL A 442 10.51 -3.11 25.90
N LEU A 443 9.97 -2.02 26.44
CA LEU A 443 10.21 -1.55 27.80
C LEU A 443 8.86 -1.06 28.36
N GLY A 444 8.49 -1.50 29.56
CA GLY A 444 7.21 -1.13 30.16
C GLY A 444 7.15 -1.34 31.66
N GLY A 445 5.98 -1.07 32.21
CA GLY A 445 5.61 -1.41 33.58
C GLY A 445 4.30 -2.18 33.59
N ARG A 446 4.24 -3.22 34.41
CA ARG A 446 3.07 -4.02 34.71
C ARG A 446 2.47 -3.57 36.04
N PHE A 447 1.18 -3.34 36.04
CA PHE A 447 0.39 -3.02 37.22
C PHE A 447 -0.66 -4.09 37.43
N THR A 448 -0.65 -4.74 38.57
CA THR A 448 -1.56 -5.85 38.86
C THR A 448 -1.97 -5.87 40.33
N ASP A 449 -3.11 -6.48 40.62
CA ASP A 449 -3.56 -6.85 41.97
C ASP A 449 -3.63 -8.36 42.21
N LYS A 450 -3.05 -9.15 41.30
CA LYS A 450 -2.96 -10.61 41.44
C LYS A 450 -2.22 -10.99 42.72
N GLU A 451 -2.69 -12.04 43.39
CA GLU A 451 -2.09 -12.53 44.64
C GLU A 451 -0.62 -12.89 44.41
N ASP A 452 0.25 -12.48 45.35
CA ASP A 452 1.71 -12.66 45.30
C ASP A 452 2.46 -11.98 44.13
N GLU A 453 1.85 -11.06 43.40
CA GLU A 453 2.54 -10.24 42.37
C GLU A 453 2.61 -8.75 42.75
N GLU A 454 3.77 -8.11 42.54
CA GLU A 454 3.92 -6.66 42.69
C GLU A 454 4.00 -5.92 41.34
N ASN A 455 3.85 -4.58 41.40
CA ASN A 455 4.04 -3.71 40.25
C ASN A 455 5.51 -3.72 39.82
N ARG A 456 5.78 -4.16 38.60
CA ARG A 456 7.14 -4.42 38.13
C ARG A 456 7.44 -3.74 36.80
N ALA A 457 8.68 -3.31 36.64
CA ALA A 457 9.18 -2.83 35.36
C ALA A 457 9.70 -4.02 34.55
N PHE A 458 9.45 -4.05 33.24
CA PHE A 458 9.95 -5.12 32.38
C PHE A 458 10.63 -4.59 31.13
N ALA A 459 11.61 -5.35 30.64
CA ALA A 459 12.25 -5.12 29.37
C ALA A 459 12.37 -6.43 28.61
N GLY A 460 12.24 -6.38 27.29
CA GLY A 460 12.23 -7.59 26.50
C GLY A 460 12.37 -7.38 25.00
N VAL A 461 12.14 -8.46 24.27
CA VAL A 461 12.14 -8.50 22.81
C VAL A 461 10.91 -9.24 22.31
N ASN A 462 10.39 -8.78 21.19
CA ASN A 462 9.39 -9.51 20.41
C ASN A 462 10.03 -9.97 19.11
N TYR A 463 9.75 -11.19 18.72
CA TYR A 463 10.22 -11.75 17.46
C TYR A 463 9.13 -12.57 16.77
N ARG A 464 8.98 -12.39 15.45
CA ARG A 464 8.06 -13.21 14.67
C ARG A 464 8.77 -14.45 14.15
N LEU A 465 8.34 -15.61 14.60
CA LEU A 465 8.83 -16.91 14.16
C LEU A 465 8.19 -17.32 12.82
N PRO A 466 8.76 -18.31 12.10
CA PRO A 466 8.08 -18.95 10.99
C PRO A 466 6.66 -19.37 11.37
N TYR A 467 5.76 -19.41 10.38
CA TYR A 467 4.33 -19.63 10.57
C TYR A 467 3.56 -18.47 11.21
N LEU A 468 4.11 -17.26 11.12
CA LEU A 468 3.53 -16.05 11.71
C LEU A 468 3.20 -16.22 13.21
N ILE A 469 4.02 -16.99 13.92
CA ILE A 469 3.90 -17.15 15.36
C ILE A 469 4.60 -15.94 15.99
N ASP A 470 3.83 -15.14 16.71
CA ASP A 470 4.37 -14.04 17.50
C ASP A 470 5.00 -14.63 18.75
N SER A 471 6.21 -14.18 19.08
CA SER A 471 6.92 -14.63 20.28
C SER A 471 7.48 -13.45 21.04
N PHE A 472 7.56 -13.57 22.35
CA PHE A 472 8.20 -12.58 23.20
C PHE A 472 9.05 -13.24 24.28
N ALA A 473 10.06 -12.50 24.72
CA ALA A 473 10.87 -12.81 25.89
C ALA A 473 11.09 -11.54 26.70
N GLN A 474 10.71 -11.55 27.96
CA GLN A 474 10.77 -10.42 28.88
C GLN A 474 11.48 -10.82 30.17
N LEU A 475 12.19 -9.88 30.75
CA LEU A 475 12.76 -9.95 32.09
C LEU A 475 12.22 -8.76 32.87
N ASP A 476 11.68 -9.01 34.06
CA ASP A 476 11.20 -7.95 34.93
C ASP A 476 12.17 -7.57 36.04
N SER A 477 11.79 -6.56 36.83
CA SER A 477 12.59 -6.01 37.92
C SER A 477 12.69 -6.92 39.14
N GLU A 478 11.84 -7.93 39.25
CA GLU A 478 11.87 -8.94 40.32
C GLU A 478 12.81 -10.11 39.93
N GLY A 479 13.18 -10.18 38.65
CA GLY A 479 14.07 -11.19 38.10
C GLY A 479 13.34 -12.31 37.40
N ASP A 480 12.03 -12.19 37.24
CA ASP A 480 11.20 -13.16 36.58
C ASP A 480 11.27 -13.03 35.06
N VAL A 481 11.22 -14.20 34.41
CA VAL A 481 11.34 -14.35 32.97
C VAL A 481 10.00 -14.81 32.43
N ARG A 482 9.39 -13.97 31.58
CA ARG A 482 8.16 -14.30 30.86
C ARG A 482 8.47 -14.58 29.40
N LEU A 483 8.10 -15.78 28.94
CA LEU A 483 8.24 -16.23 27.56
C LEU A 483 6.87 -16.57 27.01
N GLY A 484 6.52 -16.08 25.82
CA GLY A 484 5.22 -16.39 25.25
C GLY A 484 5.23 -16.59 23.75
N LEU A 485 4.21 -17.30 23.29
CA LEU A 485 3.90 -17.59 21.90
C LEU A 485 2.42 -17.32 21.64
N GLY A 486 2.15 -16.57 20.58
CA GLY A 486 0.80 -16.26 20.10
C GLY A 486 0.63 -16.62 18.64
N LYS A 487 -0.56 -17.10 18.27
CA LYS A 487 -0.93 -17.30 16.88
C LYS A 487 -2.42 -17.07 16.65
N ALA A 488 -2.73 -16.38 15.57
CA ALA A 488 -4.08 -16.34 14.99
C ALA A 488 -4.06 -16.95 13.58
N ILE A 489 -5.11 -17.69 13.23
CA ILE A 489 -5.31 -18.27 11.91
C ILE A 489 -6.72 -17.99 11.40
N GLN A 490 -6.82 -17.50 10.16
CA GLN A 490 -8.08 -17.28 9.48
C GLN A 490 -8.61 -18.63 8.94
N VAL A 491 -9.65 -19.18 9.55
CA VAL A 491 -10.21 -20.50 9.20
C VAL A 491 -11.17 -20.39 8.01
N THR A 492 -12.10 -19.44 8.07
CA THR A 492 -13.04 -19.10 6.98
C THR A 492 -12.97 -17.61 6.68
N ASP A 493 -13.78 -17.08 5.76
CA ASP A 493 -13.75 -15.64 5.45
C ASP A 493 -14.19 -14.74 6.63
N ARG A 494 -14.86 -15.31 7.64
CA ARG A 494 -15.33 -14.61 8.84
C ARG A 494 -14.81 -15.16 10.16
N LEU A 495 -14.45 -16.44 10.21
CA LEU A 495 -14.01 -17.13 11.42
C LEU A 495 -12.49 -17.16 11.49
N SER A 496 -11.92 -16.56 12.54
CA SER A 496 -10.53 -16.75 12.92
C SER A 496 -10.44 -17.46 14.26
N VAL A 497 -9.42 -18.29 14.43
CA VAL A 497 -9.09 -18.95 15.70
C VAL A 497 -7.76 -18.40 16.17
N PHE A 498 -7.63 -18.16 17.47
CA PHE A 498 -6.42 -17.66 18.08
C PHE A 498 -6.06 -18.46 19.32
N SER A 499 -4.78 -18.46 19.66
CA SER A 499 -4.30 -19.01 20.91
C SER A 499 -3.02 -18.29 21.32
N GLU A 500 -2.87 -18.13 22.62
CA GLU A 500 -1.68 -17.59 23.26
C GLU A 500 -1.31 -18.50 24.42
N ILE A 501 -0.01 -18.72 24.60
CA ILE A 501 0.55 -19.46 25.71
C ILE A 501 1.78 -18.72 26.18
N TYR A 502 1.91 -18.54 27.48
CA TYR A 502 3.13 -18.02 28.07
C TYR A 502 3.47 -18.77 29.35
N TYR A 503 4.76 -18.73 29.64
CA TYR A 503 5.35 -19.22 30.86
C TYR A 503 5.93 -18.01 31.58
N ASP A 504 5.49 -17.79 32.80
CA ASP A 504 6.07 -16.85 33.74
C ASP A 504 6.80 -17.68 34.83
N SER A 505 8.03 -17.29 35.17
CA SER A 505 8.77 -17.99 36.23
C SER A 505 8.17 -17.78 37.63
N GLY A 506 7.38 -16.71 37.81
CA GLY A 506 6.68 -16.40 39.05
C GLY A 506 5.32 -17.11 39.20
N SER A 507 4.53 -17.18 38.12
CA SER A 507 3.12 -17.64 38.15
C SER A 507 2.80 -18.90 37.30
N GLU A 508 3.84 -19.60 36.84
CA GLU A 508 3.75 -20.83 36.02
C GLU A 508 3.15 -20.62 34.60
N TRP A 509 2.41 -21.61 34.08
CA TRP A 509 1.91 -21.62 32.70
C TRP A 509 0.50 -21.05 32.61
N GLU A 510 0.33 -20.06 31.76
CA GLU A 510 -0.98 -19.50 31.42
C GLU A 510 -1.21 -19.60 29.92
N TRP A 511 -2.46 -19.87 29.55
CA TRP A 511 -2.81 -19.98 28.14
C TRP A 511 -4.26 -19.64 27.89
N SER A 512 -4.51 -19.17 26.68
CA SER A 512 -5.86 -18.97 26.18
C SER A 512 -6.01 -19.47 24.76
N ALA A 513 -7.23 -19.85 24.42
CA ALA A 513 -7.60 -20.22 23.07
C ALA A 513 -9.04 -19.78 22.79
N GLY A 514 -9.27 -19.22 21.61
CA GLY A 514 -10.55 -18.64 21.28
C GLY A 514 -10.83 -18.56 19.80
N ALA A 515 -12.01 -18.05 19.48
CA ALA A 515 -12.46 -17.83 18.12
C ALA A 515 -13.20 -16.50 17.99
N ASP A 516 -12.91 -15.77 16.92
CA ASP A 516 -13.58 -14.54 16.55
C ASP A 516 -14.40 -14.77 15.28
N TRP A 517 -15.67 -14.34 15.30
CA TRP A 517 -16.56 -14.28 14.16
C TRP A 517 -16.81 -12.84 13.74
N LEU A 518 -16.28 -12.44 12.58
CA LEU A 518 -16.39 -11.10 12.04
C LEU A 518 -17.84 -10.73 11.68
N LEU A 519 -18.36 -9.68 12.33
CA LEU A 519 -19.69 -9.12 12.03
C LEU A 519 -19.59 -7.94 11.05
N ASN A 520 -18.75 -6.97 11.39
CA ASN A 520 -18.52 -5.76 10.60
C ASN A 520 -17.10 -5.21 10.86
N LYS A 521 -16.79 -4.02 10.35
CA LYS A 521 -15.47 -3.38 10.52
C LYS A 521 -15.04 -3.24 11.98
N GLN A 522 -16.00 -2.98 12.87
CA GLN A 522 -15.74 -2.61 14.26
C GLN A 522 -15.97 -3.78 15.22
N PHE A 523 -16.87 -4.72 14.91
CA PHE A 523 -17.33 -5.72 15.87
C PHE A 523 -17.15 -7.16 15.37
N SER A 524 -16.83 -8.05 16.30
CA SER A 524 -16.86 -9.50 16.12
C SER A 524 -17.52 -10.15 17.33
N LEU A 525 -18.20 -11.29 17.15
CA LEU A 525 -18.51 -12.16 18.27
C LEU A 525 -17.24 -12.90 18.65
N THR A 526 -16.96 -13.03 19.94
CA THR A 526 -15.78 -13.74 20.42
C THR A 526 -16.16 -14.80 21.45
N THR A 527 -15.40 -15.88 21.47
CA THR A 527 -15.41 -16.87 22.53
C THR A 527 -13.98 -17.24 22.87
N GLN A 528 -13.69 -17.37 24.15
CA GLN A 528 -12.35 -17.64 24.63
C GLN A 528 -12.44 -18.56 25.85
N TYR A 529 -11.49 -19.47 25.93
CA TYR A 529 -11.12 -20.15 27.16
C TYR A 529 -9.80 -19.55 27.65
N HIS A 530 -9.75 -19.19 28.93
CA HIS A 530 -8.56 -18.79 29.66
C HIS A 530 -8.27 -19.85 30.74
N SER A 531 -7.00 -20.19 30.98
CA SER A 531 -6.61 -21.18 32.00
C SER A 531 -7.20 -20.86 33.37
N ASP A 532 -7.21 -19.59 33.73
CA ASP A 532 -7.52 -19.15 35.11
C ASP A 532 -8.99 -18.71 35.27
N HIS A 533 -9.64 -18.22 34.20
CA HIS A 533 -11.01 -17.70 34.25
C HIS A 533 -12.03 -18.58 33.50
N GLY A 534 -11.60 -19.73 32.99
CA GLY A 534 -12.48 -20.66 32.30
C GLY A 534 -12.96 -20.17 30.94
N ILE A 535 -14.18 -20.54 30.55
CA ILE A 535 -14.75 -20.24 29.22
C ILE A 535 -15.78 -19.12 29.29
N GLY A 536 -15.75 -18.23 28.30
CA GLY A 536 -16.85 -17.33 28.05
C GLY A 536 -16.96 -16.85 26.62
N GLY A 537 -17.89 -15.93 26.43
CA GLY A 537 -18.15 -15.32 25.14
C GLY A 537 -18.64 -13.90 25.29
N GLY A 538 -18.52 -13.15 24.20
CA GLY A 538 -18.81 -11.73 24.21
C GLY A 538 -18.62 -11.06 22.87
N ILE A 539 -18.27 -9.78 22.92
CA ILE A 539 -18.07 -8.94 21.74
C ILE A 539 -16.63 -8.42 21.76
N ARG A 540 -15.93 -8.61 20.65
CA ARG A 540 -14.66 -7.94 20.37
C ARG A 540 -14.92 -6.67 19.55
N PHE A 541 -14.31 -5.57 19.94
CA PHE A 541 -14.37 -4.28 19.26
C PHE A 541 -12.99 -3.86 18.73
N ARG A 542 -12.96 -3.06 17.65
CA ARG A 542 -11.75 -2.57 16.98
C ARG A 542 -12.00 -1.16 16.41
N PHE A 543 -11.12 -0.21 16.71
CA PHE A 543 -11.21 1.19 16.27
C PHE A 543 -9.87 1.70 15.74
#